data_AF-A0A8T7E7E9-F1
#
_entry.id   AF-A0A8T7E7E9-F1
#
_cell.length_a   1.000
_cell.length_b   1.000
_cell.length_c   1.000
_cell.angle_alpha   90.00
_cell.angle_beta   90.00
_cell.angle_gamma   90.00
#
_symmetry.space_group_name_H-M   'P 1'
#
loop_
_entity.id
_entity.type
_entity.pdbx_description
1 polymer ?
#
loop_
_entity_poly.entity_id
_entity_poly.type
_entity_poly.pdbx_seq_one_letter_code
_entity_poly.pdbx_strand_id
1 'polypeptide(L)'
;MDVDIVADIQPEQVSSFVSGLPDAFYADEQMIEQAIQRQSSFNLIHLSTMFKVDIFIPKRRPFDQQQFGRRVAEQIGPDSDEQIWVLSAEDTVLAKLDWFRLGGEVSERQWRDILGVLKTQQEALDIDYLKQWAQSLGVADLMERALEELKE
;
A
#
# COMPACT_ATOMS: atom_id res chain seq x y z
N MET A 1 12.45 -0.52 -8.27
CA MET A 1 12.15 -0.60 -6.84
C MET A 1 11.32 0.62 -6.57
N ASP A 2 10.18 0.40 -5.94
CA ASP A 2 9.06 1.33 -5.88
C ASP A 2 8.62 1.24 -4.41
N VAL A 3 8.21 2.34 -3.79
CA VAL A 3 7.78 2.34 -2.38
C VAL A 3 6.32 2.75 -2.33
N ASP A 4 5.51 1.90 -1.70
CA ASP A 4 4.08 2.14 -1.46
C ASP A 4 3.91 2.65 -0.02
N ILE A 5 3.20 3.77 0.16
CA ILE A 5 2.89 4.35 1.47
C ILE A 5 1.38 4.57 1.59
N VAL A 6 0.80 4.19 2.72
CA VAL A 6 -0.57 4.60 3.08
C VAL A 6 -0.47 5.81 4.01
N ALA A 7 -1.11 6.93 3.63
CA ALA A 7 -1.02 8.17 4.40
C ALA A 7 -2.39 8.85 4.51
N ASP A 8 -2.82 9.12 5.75
CA ASP A 8 -4.05 9.89 6.04
C ASP A 8 -3.78 11.40 6.00
N ILE A 9 -3.38 11.88 4.82
CA ILE A 9 -3.11 13.30 4.57
C ILE A 9 -4.45 14.05 4.47
N GLN A 10 -4.63 15.06 5.32
CA GLN A 10 -5.81 15.93 5.26
C GLN A 10 -5.59 17.07 4.24
N PRO A 11 -6.66 17.59 3.60
CA PRO A 11 -6.56 18.68 2.63
C PRO A 11 -5.78 19.90 3.14
N GLU A 12 -5.92 20.25 4.42
CA GLU A 12 -5.25 21.40 5.03
C GLU A 12 -3.75 21.19 5.18
N GLN A 13 -3.27 19.94 5.07
CA GLN A 13 -1.86 19.59 5.21
C GLN A 13 -1.11 19.59 3.87
N VAL A 14 -1.81 19.63 2.73
CA VAL A 14 -1.20 19.44 1.40
C VAL A 14 -0.08 20.45 1.13
N SER A 15 -0.36 21.74 1.31
CA SER A 15 0.64 22.79 1.08
C SER A 15 1.88 22.60 1.97
N SER A 16 1.66 22.27 3.26
CA SER A 16 2.76 22.01 4.20
C SER A 16 3.56 20.75 3.81
N PHE A 17 2.89 19.70 3.35
CA PHE A 17 3.52 18.47 2.88
C PHE A 17 4.39 18.73 1.65
N VAL A 18 3.87 19.41 0.63
CA VAL A 18 4.62 19.73 -0.59
C VAL A 18 5.81 20.63 -0.28
N SER A 19 5.63 21.67 0.55
CA SER A 19 6.72 22.58 0.93
C SER A 19 7.79 21.94 1.82
N GLY A 20 7.46 20.83 2.50
CA GLY A 20 8.40 20.07 3.33
C GLY A 20 9.20 19.02 2.55
N LEU A 21 8.86 18.76 1.29
CA LEU A 21 9.61 17.82 0.45
C LEU A 21 10.95 18.45 0.01
N PRO A 22 12.05 17.68 -0.03
CA PRO A 22 13.29 18.15 -0.63
C PRO A 22 13.09 18.50 -2.11
N ASP A 23 13.80 19.52 -2.62
CA ASP A 23 13.78 19.94 -4.03
C ASP A 23 14.10 18.82 -5.04
N ALA A 24 14.69 17.72 -4.57
CA ALA A 24 14.94 16.52 -5.36
C ALA A 24 13.67 15.72 -5.71
N PHE A 25 12.54 15.99 -5.06
CA PHE A 25 11.26 15.35 -5.32
C PHE A 25 10.33 16.29 -6.08
N TYR A 26 9.67 15.74 -7.09
CA TYR A 26 8.52 16.35 -7.74
C TYR A 26 7.22 15.84 -7.10
N ALA A 27 6.32 16.78 -6.81
CA ALA A 27 4.98 16.55 -6.30
C ALA A 27 4.03 17.58 -6.93
N ASP A 28 2.88 17.13 -7.39
CA ASP A 28 1.82 18.01 -7.93
C ASP A 28 0.73 18.20 -6.87
N GLU A 29 0.63 19.43 -6.35
CA GLU A 29 -0.35 19.80 -5.31
C GLU A 29 -1.79 19.51 -5.74
N GLN A 30 -2.14 19.83 -6.99
CA GLN A 30 -3.48 19.59 -7.52
C GLN A 30 -3.78 18.09 -7.64
N MET A 31 -2.79 17.28 -8.02
CA MET A 31 -2.93 15.82 -8.04
C MET A 31 -3.15 15.26 -6.63
N ILE A 32 -2.44 15.78 -5.63
CA ILE A 32 -2.59 15.36 -4.23
C ILE A 32 -3.99 15.69 -3.73
N GLU A 33 -4.46 16.92 -3.94
CA GLU A 33 -5.83 17.32 -3.56
C GLU A 33 -6.90 16.45 -4.21
N GLN A 34 -6.75 16.16 -5.51
CA GLN A 34 -7.67 15.26 -6.22
C GLN A 34 -7.63 13.84 -5.65
N ALA A 35 -6.45 13.33 -5.30
CA ALA A 35 -6.30 12.01 -4.71
C ALA A 35 -6.96 11.92 -3.34
N ILE A 36 -6.85 12.97 -2.52
CA ILE A 36 -7.55 13.07 -1.23
C ILE A 36 -9.06 13.06 -1.44
N GLN A 37 -9.57 13.91 -2.33
CA GLN A 37 -11.02 14.00 -2.62
C GLN A 37 -11.60 12.69 -3.15
N ARG A 38 -10.86 11.98 -3.99
CA ARG A 38 -11.29 10.73 -4.62
C ARG A 38 -10.94 9.49 -3.80
N GLN A 39 -10.24 9.66 -2.67
CA GLN A 39 -9.71 8.55 -1.87
C GLN A 39 -8.91 7.56 -2.74
N SER A 40 -8.09 8.11 -3.64
CA SER A 40 -7.26 7.37 -4.57
C SER A 40 -5.78 7.49 -4.18
N SER A 41 -4.88 7.28 -5.13
CA SER A 41 -3.44 7.47 -4.92
C SER A 41 -2.88 8.62 -5.76
N PHE A 42 -1.70 9.07 -5.38
CA PHE A 42 -0.83 9.95 -6.14
C PHE A 42 0.61 9.46 -6.02
N ASN A 43 1.54 10.05 -6.77
CA ASN A 43 2.95 9.67 -6.69
C ASN A 43 3.87 10.88 -6.42
N LEU A 44 5.00 10.59 -5.79
CA LEU A 44 6.16 11.46 -5.73
C LEU A 44 7.25 10.89 -6.63
N ILE A 45 7.99 11.76 -7.31
CA ILE A 45 9.06 11.34 -8.23
C ILE A 45 10.37 11.97 -7.78
N HIS A 46 11.35 11.14 -7.40
CA HIS A 46 12.70 11.60 -7.17
C HIS A 46 13.38 11.87 -8.51
N LEU A 47 13.67 13.14 -8.80
CA LEU A 47 14.02 13.64 -10.13
C LEU A 47 15.32 13.08 -10.68
N SER A 48 16.32 12.82 -9.84
CA SER A 48 17.64 12.37 -10.32
C SER A 48 17.66 10.89 -10.70
N THR A 49 16.86 10.05 -10.04
CA THR A 49 16.82 8.60 -10.28
C THR A 49 15.55 8.15 -10.97
N MET A 50 14.57 9.05 -11.15
CA MET A 50 13.20 8.73 -11.57
C MET A 50 12.54 7.67 -10.69
N PHE A 51 12.97 7.57 -9.42
CA PHE A 51 12.39 6.67 -8.45
C PHE A 51 11.02 7.18 -8.01
N LYS A 52 10.03 6.30 -8.01
CA LYS A 52 8.64 6.65 -7.72
C LYS A 52 8.23 6.13 -6.35
N VAL A 53 7.58 7.00 -5.57
CA VAL A 53 6.89 6.65 -4.33
C VAL A 53 5.40 6.80 -4.58
N ASP A 54 4.65 5.71 -4.45
CA ASP A 54 3.20 5.71 -4.58
C ASP A 54 2.57 5.94 -3.19
N ILE A 55 1.72 6.96 -3.07
CA ILE A 55 1.01 7.31 -1.84
C ILE A 55 -0.47 7.03 -2.02
N PHE A 56 -1.04 6.21 -1.13
CA PHE A 56 -2.43 5.79 -1.12
C PHE A 56 -3.19 6.48 0.01
N ILE A 57 -4.30 7.15 -0.35
CA ILE A 57 -5.20 7.78 0.62
C ILE A 57 -6.18 6.72 1.14
N PRO A 58 -6.34 6.55 2.46
CA PRO A 58 -7.25 5.57 3.03
C PRO A 58 -8.70 5.90 2.67
N LYS A 59 -9.48 4.88 2.27
CA LYS A 59 -10.90 5.04 1.92
C LYS A 59 -11.83 5.17 3.14
N ARG A 60 -11.28 5.23 4.35
CA ARG A 60 -12.00 5.30 5.64
C ARG A 60 -12.96 4.13 5.88
N ARG A 61 -12.68 2.98 5.28
CA ARG A 61 -13.38 1.72 5.54
C ARG A 61 -12.86 1.13 6.86
N PRO A 62 -13.61 0.20 7.48
CA PRO A 62 -13.13 -0.54 8.64
C PRO A 62 -11.76 -1.20 8.42
N PHE A 63 -11.50 -1.70 7.21
CA PHE A 63 -10.20 -2.27 6.83
C PHE A 63 -9.08 -1.25 6.94
N ASP A 64 -9.25 -0.04 6.39
CA ASP A 64 -8.18 0.97 6.38
C ASP A 64 -7.80 1.36 7.83
N GLN A 65 -8.78 1.44 8.74
CA GLN A 65 -8.52 1.68 10.18
C GLN A 65 -7.77 0.49 10.83
N GLN A 66 -8.15 -0.73 10.46
CA GLN A 66 -7.51 -1.95 10.96
C GLN A 66 -6.03 -2.01 10.59
N GLN A 67 -5.66 -1.61 9.36
CA GLN A 67 -4.28 -1.55 8.89
C GLN A 67 -3.41 -0.64 9.77
N PHE A 68 -3.93 0.55 10.14
CA PHE A 68 -3.21 1.44 11.06
C PHE A 68 -3.10 0.88 12.47
N GLY A 69 -4.05 0.06 12.92
CA GLY A 69 -4.02 -0.59 14.23
C GLY A 69 -3.09 -1.80 14.31
N ARG A 70 -2.85 -2.48 13.18
CA ARG A 70 -2.02 -3.70 13.07
C ARG A 70 -0.61 -3.46 12.53
N ARG A 71 -0.28 -2.22 12.13
CA ARG A 71 1.05 -1.87 11.63
C ARG A 71 2.14 -2.28 12.64
N VAL A 72 3.25 -2.76 12.11
CA VAL A 72 4.40 -3.25 12.85
C VAL A 72 5.50 -2.19 12.83
N ALA A 73 6.14 -1.95 13.98
CA ALA A 73 7.31 -1.07 14.04
C ALA A 73 8.55 -1.86 13.60
N GLU A 74 9.22 -1.39 12.56
CA GLU A 74 10.45 -1.99 12.01
C GLU A 74 11.59 -0.97 12.05
N GLN A 75 12.82 -1.43 12.30
CA GLN A 75 14.00 -0.56 12.31
C GLN A 75 14.49 -0.23 10.90
N ILE A 76 14.91 1.01 10.66
CA ILE A 76 15.51 1.42 9.39
C ILE A 76 16.97 0.97 9.34
N GLY A 77 17.18 -0.33 9.11
CA GLY A 77 18.51 -0.92 9.01
C GLY A 77 19.15 -1.23 10.39
N PRO A 78 20.28 -1.97 10.38
CA PRO A 78 20.84 -2.58 11.59
C PRO A 78 21.45 -1.57 12.57
N ASP A 79 21.79 -0.37 12.11
CA ASP A 79 22.53 0.64 12.90
C ASP A 79 21.70 1.90 13.19
N SER A 80 20.38 1.87 12.94
CA SER A 80 19.49 3.01 13.19
C SER A 80 18.54 2.75 14.35
N ASP A 81 18.41 3.73 15.24
CA ASP A 81 17.36 3.75 16.26
C ASP A 81 16.00 4.23 15.69
N GLU A 82 15.98 4.66 14.44
CA GLU A 82 14.74 5.10 13.79
C GLU A 82 13.85 3.91 13.43
N GLN A 83 12.57 4.03 13.78
CA GLN A 83 11.55 3.05 13.46
C GLN A 83 10.58 3.60 12.41
N ILE A 84 10.20 2.74 11.48
CA ILE A 84 9.11 2.97 10.54
C ILE A 84 7.94 2.05 10.86
N TRP A 85 6.76 2.50 10.48
CA TRP A 85 5.57 1.66 10.50
C TRP A 85 5.42 0.95 9.16
N VAL A 86 5.37 -0.37 9.22
CA VAL A 86 5.15 -1.24 8.06
C VAL A 86 3.82 -1.96 8.22
N LEU A 87 3.08 -2.12 7.13
CA LEU A 87 1.86 -2.94 7.15
C LEU A 87 2.22 -4.40 7.43
N SER A 88 1.32 -5.13 8.09
CA SER A 88 1.50 -6.58 8.20
C SER A 88 1.51 -7.23 6.80
N ALA A 89 2.03 -8.45 6.70
CA ALA A 89 2.03 -9.18 5.45
C ALA A 89 0.61 -9.36 4.90
N GLU A 90 -0.34 -9.69 5.78
CA GLU A 90 -1.75 -9.84 5.43
C GLU A 90 -2.35 -8.55 4.89
N ASP A 91 -2.15 -7.44 5.59
CA ASP A 91 -2.69 -6.14 5.22
C ASP A 91 -2.06 -5.62 3.92
N THR A 92 -0.78 -5.95 3.66
CA THR A 92 -0.10 -5.66 2.40
C THR A 92 -0.72 -6.42 1.23
N VAL A 93 -0.99 -7.73 1.41
CA VAL A 93 -1.65 -8.56 0.38
C VAL A 93 -3.05 -8.02 0.09
N LEU A 94 -3.86 -7.77 1.12
CA LEU A 94 -5.24 -7.28 0.98
C LEU A 94 -5.29 -5.91 0.29
N ALA A 95 -4.40 -4.98 0.65
CA ALA A 95 -4.30 -3.68 0.00
C ALA A 95 -3.93 -3.83 -1.48
N LYS A 96 -2.93 -4.66 -1.80
CA LYS A 96 -2.51 -4.87 -3.19
C LYS A 96 -3.59 -5.54 -4.04
N LEU A 97 -4.38 -6.46 -3.48
CA LEU A 97 -5.54 -7.05 -4.16
C LEU A 97 -6.63 -6.01 -4.47
N ASP A 98 -6.97 -5.16 -3.49
CA ASP A 98 -7.92 -4.05 -3.69
C ASP A 98 -7.43 -3.08 -4.78
N TRP A 99 -6.14 -2.73 -4.78
CA TRP A 99 -5.56 -1.87 -5.80
C TRP A 99 -5.51 -2.52 -7.18
N PHE A 100 -5.16 -3.80 -7.25
CA PHE A 100 -5.16 -4.57 -8.50
C PHE A 100 -6.55 -4.60 -9.13
N ARG A 101 -7.60 -4.82 -8.32
CA ARG A 101 -9.00 -4.73 -8.74
C ARG A 101 -9.36 -3.34 -9.28
N LEU A 102 -9.02 -2.28 -8.55
CA LEU A 102 -9.31 -0.90 -8.98
C LEU A 102 -8.55 -0.52 -10.26
N GLY A 103 -7.36 -1.08 -10.45
CA GLY A 103 -6.55 -0.95 -11.66
C GLY A 103 -7.05 -1.76 -12.85
N GLY A 104 -8.18 -2.46 -12.73
CA GLY A 104 -8.76 -3.27 -13.80
C GLY A 104 -8.06 -4.61 -14.01
N GLU A 105 -7.26 -5.06 -13.04
CA GLU A 105 -6.66 -6.41 -13.02
C GLU A 105 -5.68 -6.68 -14.18
N VAL A 106 -5.05 -5.62 -14.71
CA VAL A 106 -4.15 -5.71 -15.90
C VAL A 106 -2.66 -5.78 -15.56
N SER A 107 -2.28 -5.49 -14.31
CA SER A 107 -0.87 -5.36 -13.93
C SER A 107 -0.26 -6.68 -13.48
N GLU A 108 0.32 -7.43 -14.42
CA GLU A 108 1.06 -8.68 -14.15
C GLU A 108 2.21 -8.51 -13.15
N ARG A 109 2.78 -7.29 -13.04
CA ARG A 109 3.78 -7.00 -12.02
C ARG A 109 3.16 -6.97 -10.62
N GLN A 110 2.05 -6.26 -10.44
CA GLN A 110 1.36 -6.20 -9.14
C GLN A 110 0.86 -7.59 -8.72
N TRP A 111 0.35 -8.39 -9.67
CA TRP A 111 -0.04 -9.77 -9.41
C TRP A 111 1.12 -10.61 -8.88
N ARG A 112 2.29 -10.56 -9.54
CA ARG A 112 3.49 -11.26 -9.06
C ARG A 112 3.98 -10.76 -7.70
N ASP A 113 3.86 -9.46 -7.41
CA ASP A 113 4.22 -8.93 -6.10
C ASP A 113 3.31 -9.49 -4.98
N ILE A 114 2.00 -9.62 -5.25
CA ILE A 114 1.03 -10.26 -4.34
C ILE A 114 1.44 -11.71 -4.04
N LEU A 115 1.69 -12.50 -5.09
CA LEU A 115 2.12 -13.90 -4.96
C LEU A 115 3.45 -14.03 -4.22
N GLY A 116 4.39 -13.10 -4.47
CA GLY A 116 5.68 -13.06 -3.80
C GLY A 116 5.54 -12.92 -2.28
N VAL A 117 4.72 -11.97 -1.82
CA VAL A 117 4.47 -11.77 -0.38
C VAL A 117 3.83 -13.02 0.23
N LEU A 118 2.80 -13.56 -0.41
CA LEU A 118 2.10 -14.76 0.07
C LEU A 118 3.04 -15.96 0.19
N LYS A 119 3.92 -16.17 -0.80
CA LYS A 119 4.89 -17.26 -0.81
C LYS A 119 5.95 -17.10 0.26
N THR A 120 6.47 -15.88 0.45
CA THR A 120 7.52 -15.62 1.45
C THR A 120 7.00 -15.75 2.87
N GLN A 121 5.74 -15.39 3.12
CA GLN A 121 5.16 -15.35 4.46
C GLN A 121 4.25 -16.55 4.78
N GLN A 122 4.19 -17.55 3.90
CA GLN A 122 3.19 -18.63 3.92
C GLN A 122 2.96 -19.28 5.29
N GLU A 123 4.01 -19.50 6.07
CA GLU A 123 3.92 -20.16 7.39
C GLU A 123 3.40 -19.24 8.51
N ALA A 124 3.53 -17.92 8.34
CA ALA A 124 3.19 -16.91 9.34
C ALA A 124 1.84 -16.22 9.09
N LEU A 125 1.24 -16.41 7.91
CA LEU A 125 0.01 -15.72 7.51
C LEU A 125 -1.22 -16.22 8.27
N ASP A 126 -2.00 -15.27 8.77
CA ASP A 126 -3.35 -15.51 9.27
C ASP A 126 -4.35 -15.63 8.10
N ILE A 127 -4.60 -16.87 7.66
CA ILE A 127 -5.49 -17.17 6.53
C ILE A 127 -6.96 -16.80 6.83
N ASP A 128 -7.41 -16.92 8.07
CA ASP A 128 -8.79 -16.60 8.43
C ASP A 128 -9.02 -15.09 8.38
N TYR A 129 -8.05 -14.30 8.85
CA TYR A 129 -8.04 -12.84 8.70
C TYR A 129 -8.05 -12.43 7.23
N LEU A 130 -7.19 -13.03 6.40
CA LEU A 130 -7.13 -12.76 4.97
C LEU A 130 -8.47 -13.02 4.29
N LYS A 131 -9.11 -14.17 4.57
CA LYS A 131 -10.42 -14.50 3.99
C LYS A 131 -11.52 -13.54 4.43
N GLN A 132 -11.57 -13.22 5.73
CA GLN A 132 -12.57 -12.30 6.28
C GLN A 132 -12.50 -10.93 5.59
N TRP A 133 -11.30 -10.35 5.49
CA TRP A 133 -11.14 -9.03 4.89
C TRP A 133 -11.23 -9.04 3.38
N ALA A 134 -10.77 -10.09 2.71
CA ALA A 134 -10.93 -10.23 1.27
C ALA A 134 -12.43 -10.22 0.88
N GLN A 135 -13.29 -10.86 1.69
CA GLN A 135 -14.75 -10.77 1.50
C GLN A 135 -15.26 -9.34 1.71
N SER A 136 -14.88 -8.69 2.81
CA SER A 136 -15.31 -7.31 3.09
C SER A 136 -14.85 -6.29 2.05
N LEU A 137 -13.69 -6.52 1.42
CA LEU A 137 -13.12 -5.68 0.38
C LEU A 137 -13.65 -6.04 -1.01
N GLY A 138 -14.38 -7.15 -1.14
CA GLY A 138 -14.86 -7.65 -2.43
C GLY A 138 -13.73 -8.10 -3.34
N VAL A 139 -12.68 -8.73 -2.79
CA VAL A 139 -11.52 -9.31 -3.50
C VAL A 139 -11.30 -10.78 -3.14
N ALA A 140 -12.32 -11.45 -2.58
CA ALA A 140 -12.24 -12.85 -2.18
C ALA A 140 -11.88 -13.80 -3.33
N ASP A 141 -12.42 -13.57 -4.52
CA ASP A 141 -12.11 -14.33 -5.73
C ASP A 141 -10.65 -14.17 -6.17
N LEU A 142 -10.07 -12.96 -6.02
CA LEU A 142 -8.65 -12.74 -6.30
C LEU A 142 -7.76 -13.41 -5.24
N MET A 143 -8.18 -13.40 -3.97
CA MET A 143 -7.47 -14.13 -2.91
C MET A 143 -7.47 -15.64 -3.18
N GLU A 144 -8.62 -16.20 -3.57
CA GLU A 144 -8.75 -17.62 -3.91
C GLU A 144 -7.85 -17.98 -5.09
N ARG A 145 -7.88 -17.20 -6.17
CA ARG A 145 -6.99 -17.37 -7.33
C ARG A 145 -5.52 -17.34 -6.91
N ALA A 146 -5.10 -16.40 -6.08
CA ALA A 146 -3.72 -16.30 -5.61
C ALA A 146 -3.30 -17.55 -4.79
N LEU A 147 -4.19 -18.07 -3.94
CA LEU A 147 -3.93 -19.27 -3.14
C LEU A 147 -3.93 -20.56 -3.97
N GLU A 148 -4.64 -20.60 -5.09
CA GLU A 148 -4.61 -21.72 -6.04
C GLU A 148 -3.28 -21.75 -6.81
N GLU A 149 -2.84 -20.60 -7.35
CA GLU A 149 -1.58 -20.47 -8.08
C GLU A 149 -0.35 -20.80 -7.20
N LEU A 150 -0.44 -20.67 -5.87
CA LEU A 150 0.65 -21.05 -4.96
C LEU A 150 0.75 -22.55 -4.68
N LYS A 151 -0.28 -23.34 -5.03
CA LYS A 151 -0.27 -24.80 -4.88
C LYS A 151 0.35 -25.52 -6.08
N GLU A 152 0.46 -24.82 -7.22
CA GLU A 152 1.11 -25.31 -8.45
C GLU A 152 2.64 -25.19 -8.38
#